data_AF-A0A645HEM1-F1
#
_entry.id   AF-A0A645HEM1-F1
#
_cell.length_a   1.000
_cell.length_b   1.000
_cell.length_c   1.000
_cell.angle_alpha   90.00
_cell.angle_beta   90.00
_cell.angle_gamma   90.00
#
_symmetry.space_group_name_H-M   'P 1'
#
loop_
_entity.id
_entity.type
_entity.pdbx_description
1 polymer ?
#
loop_
_entity_poly.entity_id
_entity_poly.type
_entity_poly.pdbx_seq_one_letter_code
_entity_poly.pdbx_strand_id
1 'polypeptide(L)' 'MAVLAADVNQEDLYMQHNMDDRPFRNRIHALSLGDVLVFHRGGQTRAYYVDTIGFPEVPQFLTPEKQNKKEQVR' A
#
# COMPACT_ATOMS: atom_id res chain seq x y z
N MET A 1 13.23 -9.18 -8.41
CA MET A 1 12.77 -8.25 -7.36
C MET A 1 12.90 -6.86 -7.92
N ALA A 2 11.78 -6.16 -8.13
CA ALA A 2 11.83 -4.74 -8.53
C ALA A 2 12.19 -3.92 -7.28
N VAL A 3 13.19 -3.05 -7.39
CA VAL A 3 13.61 -2.15 -6.32
C VAL A 3 12.93 -0.81 -6.58
N LEU A 4 12.16 -0.33 -5.60
CA LEU A 4 11.60 1.01 -5.64
C LEU A 4 12.75 2.02 -5.52
N ALA A 5 12.81 3.01 -6.42
CA ALA A 5 13.82 4.07 -6.34
C ALA A 5 13.72 4.81 -4.99
N ALA A 6 14.84 5.34 -4.50
CA ALA A 6 14.95 5.84 -3.13
C ALA A 6 14.12 7.11 -2.87
N ASP A 7 13.89 7.90 -3.92
CA ASP A 7 13.22 9.19 -3.94
C ASP A 7 11.71 9.10 -4.13
N VAL A 8 11.19 8.00 -4.68
CA VAL A 8 9.75 7.80 -4.88
C VAL A 8 9.00 7.90 -3.55
N ASN A 9 7.82 8.48 -3.49
CA ASN A 9 7.01 8.50 -2.28
C ASN A 9 5.59 7.97 -2.56
N GLN A 10 4.72 8.06 -1.57
CA GLN A 10 3.33 7.58 -1.64
C GLN A 10 2.54 8.34 -2.71
N GLU A 11 2.77 9.64 -2.85
CA GLU A 11 2.11 10.49 -3.85
C GLU A 11 2.55 10.10 -5.26
N ASP A 12 3.86 9.93 -5.47
CA ASP A 12 4.40 9.49 -6.77
C ASP A 12 3.79 8.16 -7.21
N LEU A 13 3.66 7.20 -6.27
CA LEU A 13 3.00 5.92 -6.56
C LEU A 13 1.51 6.08 -6.85
N TYR A 14 0.80 6.90 -6.07
CA TYR A 14 -0.62 7.17 -6.28
C TYR A 14 -0.86 7.77 -7.66
N MET A 15 -0.10 8.80 -8.04
CA MET A 15 -0.15 9.38 -9.37
C MET A 15 0.17 8.33 -10.43
N GLN A 16 1.28 7.61 -10.31
CA GLN A 16 1.69 6.63 -11.31
C GLN A 16 0.68 5.49 -11.51
N HIS A 17 0.04 5.00 -10.45
CA HIS A 17 -0.98 3.95 -10.58
C HIS A 17 -2.31 4.47 -11.11
N ASN A 18 -2.57 5.77 -11.05
CA ASN A 18 -3.83 6.37 -11.49
C ASN A 18 -3.73 7.16 -12.81
N MET A 19 -2.51 7.35 -13.34
CA MET A 19 -2.31 7.92 -14.67
C MET A 19 -2.86 7.02 -15.78
N ASP A 20 -3.36 7.66 -16.84
CA ASP A 20 -3.90 6.96 -17.99
C ASP A 20 -2.81 6.23 -18.80
N ASP A 21 -1.60 6.76 -18.88
CA ASP A 21 -0.48 6.16 -19.58
C ASP A 21 0.41 5.30 -18.67
N ARG A 22 -0.14 4.89 -17.52
CA ARG A 22 0.60 4.12 -16.52
C ARG A 22 1.25 2.84 -17.09
N PRO A 23 2.48 2.49 -16.65
CA PRO A 23 3.16 1.30 -17.12
C PRO A 23 2.32 0.05 -16.87
N PHE A 24 2.25 -0.85 -17.85
CA PHE A 24 1.49 -2.10 -17.71
C PHE A 24 0.03 -1.89 -17.28
N ARG A 25 -0.67 -0.90 -17.83
CA ARG A 25 -2.09 -0.56 -17.55
C ARG A 25 -3.01 -1.77 -17.34
N ASN A 26 -2.79 -2.88 -18.05
CA ASN A 26 -3.60 -4.10 -18.00
C ASN A 26 -3.20 -5.08 -16.87
N ARG A 27 -2.12 -4.82 -16.15
CA ARG A 27 -1.57 -5.68 -15.08
C ARG A 27 -1.52 -4.99 -13.73
N ILE A 28 -1.36 -3.67 -13.69
CA ILE A 28 -1.39 -2.91 -12.44
C ILE A 28 -2.79 -2.36 -12.18
N HIS A 29 -3.24 -2.53 -10.95
CA HIS A 29 -4.49 -1.96 -10.47
C HIS A 29 -4.30 -0.46 -10.15
N ALA A 30 -5.37 0.30 -10.34
CA ALA A 30 -5.46 1.67 -9.83
C ALA A 30 -5.39 1.67 -8.30
N LEU A 31 -4.93 2.76 -7.71
CA LEU A 31 -4.99 2.97 -6.27
C LEU A 31 -6.23 3.79 -5.91
N SER A 32 -6.90 3.39 -4.84
CA SER A 32 -8.17 3.93 -4.37
C SER A 32 -8.14 4.20 -2.86
N LEU A 33 -9.12 4.97 -2.38
CA LEU A 33 -9.32 5.16 -0.94
C LEU A 33 -9.56 3.80 -0.28
N GLY A 34 -8.85 3.52 0.81
CA GLY A 34 -8.91 2.22 1.47
C GLY A 34 -7.73 1.31 1.21
N ASP A 35 -6.97 1.56 0.14
CA ASP A 35 -5.78 0.77 -0.15
C ASP A 35 -4.66 1.03 0.89
N VAL A 36 -3.80 0.03 1.08
CA VAL A 36 -2.63 0.12 1.95
C VAL A 36 -1.36 -0.05 1.12
N LEU A 37 -0.49 0.95 1.18
CA LEU A 37 0.82 0.95 0.54
C LEU A 37 1.87 0.48 1.53
N VAL A 38 2.63 -0.56 1.17
CA VAL A 38 3.74 -1.07 1.98
C VAL A 38 5.07 -0.77 1.30
N PHE A 39 5.93 -0.02 1.99
CA PHE A 39 7.25 0.36 1.52
C PHE A 39 8.32 -0.44 2.24
N HIS A 40 9.25 -1.04 1.49
CA HIS A 40 10.45 -1.70 2.01
C HIS A 40 11.69 -0.90 1.58
N ARG A 41 12.33 -0.19 2.52
CA ARG A 41 13.49 0.67 2.25
C ARG A 41 14.53 0.60 3.34
N GLY A 42 15.80 0.40 2.96
CA GLY A 42 16.91 0.42 3.91
C GLY A 42 16.74 -0.53 5.10
N GLY A 43 16.09 -1.69 4.91
CA GLY A 43 15.78 -2.64 5.98
C GLY A 43 14.59 -2.28 6.85
N GLN A 44 13.92 -1.15 6.61
CA GLN A 44 12.68 -0.75 7.28
C GLN A 44 11.47 -1.05 6.40
N THR A 45 10.38 -1.47 7.05
CA THR A 45 9.07 -1.65 6.42
C THR A 45 8.08 -0.69 7.05
N ARG A 46 7.34 0.06 6.22
CA ARG A 46 6.32 1.03 6.67
C ARG A 46 5.06 0.85 5.83
N ALA A 47 3.89 0.92 6.47
CA ALA A 47 2.60 0.81 5.81
C ALA A 47 1.85 2.14 5.91
N TYR A 48 1.18 2.53 4.83
CA TYR A 48 0.46 3.79 4.73
C TYR A 48 -0.94 3.55 4.15
N TYR A 49 -1.95 4.18 4.73
CA TYR A 49 -3.32 4.09 4.25
C TYR A 49 -3.60 5.20 3.23
N VAL A 50 -4.29 4.89 2.14
CA VAL A 50 -4.70 5.90 1.15
C VAL A 50 -5.96 6.61 1.63
N ASP A 51 -5.83 7.86 2.07
CA ASP A 51 -6.92 8.72 2.54
C ASP A 51 -7.05 9.97 1.66
N THR A 52 -8.20 10.61 1.74
CA THR A 52 -8.55 11.89 1.11
C THR A 52 -7.62 13.04 1.51
N ILE A 53 -7.01 12.96 2.68
CA ILE A 53 -6.14 14.02 3.23
C ILE A 53 -4.64 13.66 3.19
N GLY A 54 -4.28 12.47 2.69
CA GLY A 54 -2.88 12.03 2.57
C GLY A 54 -2.67 10.55 2.87
N PHE A 55 -1.48 10.24 3.41
CA PHE A 55 -1.02 8.86 3.61
C PHE A 55 -0.59 8.61 5.07
N PRO A 56 -1.52 8.56 6.04
CA PRO A 56 -1.18 8.28 7.44
C PRO A 56 -0.53 6.90 7.58
N GLU A 57 0.47 6.79 8.46
CA GLU A 57 1.15 5.53 8.75
C GLU A 57 0.22 4.59 9.55
N VAL A 58 0.14 3.33 9.11
CA VAL A 58 -0.74 2.29 9.68
C VAL A 58 0.07 1.01 9.99
N PRO A 59 0.96 1.05 10.99
CA PRO A 59 1.91 -0.05 11.26
C PRO A 59 1.21 -1.37 11.67
N GLN A 60 -0.06 -1.33 12.08
CA GLN A 60 -0.84 -2.54 12.41
C GLN A 60 -0.94 -3.54 11.25
N PHE A 61 -0.85 -3.08 10.00
CA PHE A 61 -0.88 -3.95 8.82
C PHE A 61 0.43 -4.72 8.60
N LEU A 62 1.50 -4.41 9.34
CA LEU A 62 2.79 -5.11 9.27
C LEU A 62 2.87 -6.28 10.25
N THR A 63 2.00 -6.28 11.26
CA THR A 63 1.89 -7.37 12.21
C THR A 63 0.78 -8.30 11.75
N PRO A 64 1.04 -9.61 11.54
CA PRO A 64 -0.04 -10.55 11.35
C PRO A 64 -0.91 -10.53 12.60
N GLU A 65 -2.17 -10.11 12.47
CA GLU A 65 -3.13 -10.30 13.55
C GLU A 65 -3.17 -11.79 13.85
N LYS A 66 -3.04 -12.17 15.12
CA LYS A 66 -3.41 -13.50 15.56
C LYS A 66 -4.88 -13.63 15.24
N GLN A 67 -5.23 -14.28 14.13
CA GLN A 67 -6.59 -14.59 13.76
C GLN A 67 -7.25 -15.28 14.96
N ASN A 68 -7.99 -14.52 15.75
CA ASN A 68 -8.92 -15.11 16.70
C ASN A 68 -9.99 -15.75 15.84
N LYS A 69 -9.82 -17.05 15.54
CA LYS A 69 -10.89 -17.94 15.07
C LYS A 69 -12.01 -17.89 16.11
N LYS A 70 -12.86 -16.88 16.02
CA LYS A 70 -14.22 -16.92 16.56
C LYS A 70 -15.17 -17.11 15.39
N GLU A 71 -14.92 -18.14 14.58
CA GLU A 71 -16.02 -18.88 13.96
C GLU A 71 -16.62 -19.77 15.05
N GLN A 72 -17.42 -19.15 15.92
CA GLN A 72 -18.43 -19.83 16.70
C GLN A 72 -19.62 -18.87 16.82
N VAL A 73 -20.40 -18.75 15.75
CA VAL A 73 -21.82 -18.40 15.88
C VAL A 73 -22.61 -19.21 14.85
N ARG A 74 -23.12 -20.34 15.35
CA ARG A 74 -24.40 -21.02 15.05
C ARG A 74 -24.67 -21.51 13.63
#